data_AF-A0A2I0QKJ2-F1
#
_entry.id   AF-A0A2I0QKJ2-F1
#
_cell.length_a   1.000
_cell.length_b   1.000
_cell.length_c   1.000
_cell.angle_alpha   90.00
_cell.angle_beta   90.00
_cell.angle_gamma   90.00
#
_symmetry.space_group_name_H-M   'P 1'
#
loop_
_entity.id
_entity.type
_entity.pdbx_description
1 polymer ?
#
loop_
_entity_poly.entity_id
_entity_poly.type
_entity_poly.pdbx_seq_one_letter_code
_entity_poly.pdbx_strand_id
1 'polypeptide(L)'
;MEMNTKYLTEERKYREILNLNPFNADAHYNFGNVLFAEEKFEEAEKAYAEAIRINPKFADAHNAMGKLLQTYAEKPRVKYLTEWNSEIILPDPKKFSEAEKNFAEAESEYRKAISIEENFAEAYEMLGAVLLKTKKTGEGLRCFDRAVFLKPELREEIEEIKRGMM
;
A
#
# COMPACT_ATOMS: atom_id res chain seq x y z
N MET A 1 43.12 -2.45 -16.06
CA MET A 1 41.70 -2.75 -16.32
C MET A 1 40.98 -2.57 -15.01
N GLU A 2 40.55 -1.35 -14.72
CA GLU A 2 39.89 -1.02 -13.45
C GLU A 2 38.62 -0.23 -13.75
N MET A 3 37.60 -0.48 -12.93
CA MET A 3 36.23 0.05 -12.95
C MET A 3 35.24 -0.66 -13.89
N ASN A 4 34.40 -1.54 -13.33
CA ASN A 4 32.97 -1.21 -13.16
C ASN A 4 32.23 -2.16 -12.18
N THR A 5 32.74 -2.36 -10.97
CA THR A 5 31.99 -2.92 -9.83
C THR A 5 31.23 -1.82 -9.07
N LYS A 6 30.64 -0.86 -9.81
CA LYS A 6 30.09 0.38 -9.24
C LYS A 6 28.56 0.25 -9.13
N TYR A 7 28.11 -0.24 -7.97
CA TYR A 7 26.74 -0.26 -7.46
C TYR A 7 25.68 -0.91 -8.37
N LEU A 8 25.31 -2.16 -8.02
CA LEU A 8 24.08 -2.77 -8.53
C LEU A 8 22.89 -1.93 -8.05
N THR A 9 21.90 -1.70 -8.93
CA THR A 9 20.61 -1.11 -8.53
C THR A 9 19.99 -1.96 -7.42
N GLU A 10 19.20 -1.35 -6.53
CA GLU A 10 18.52 -2.10 -5.45
C GLU A 10 17.68 -3.25 -5.99
N GLU A 11 16.97 -3.03 -7.11
CA GLU A 11 16.27 -4.08 -7.85
C GLU A 11 17.18 -5.27 -8.20
N ARG A 12 18.38 -5.02 -8.73
CA ARG A 12 19.30 -6.10 -9.12
C ARG A 12 19.81 -6.88 -7.91
N LYS A 13 20.05 -6.21 -6.78
CA LYS A 13 20.44 -6.88 -5.52
C LYS A 13 19.35 -7.83 -5.06
N TYR A 14 18.09 -7.39 -5.01
CA TYR A 14 16.98 -8.24 -4.59
C TYR A 14 16.74 -9.40 -5.57
N ARG A 15 16.88 -9.19 -6.88
CA ARG A 15 16.82 -10.28 -7.86
C ARG A 15 17.92 -11.34 -7.61
N GLU A 16 19.14 -10.93 -7.27
CA GLU A 16 20.21 -11.86 -6.93
C GLU A 16 19.90 -12.63 -5.63
N ILE A 17 19.40 -11.96 -4.59
CA ILE A 17 18.97 -12.60 -3.33
C ILE A 17 17.87 -13.63 -3.60
N LEU A 18 16.86 -13.27 -4.39
CA LEU A 18 15.72 -14.13 -4.71
C LEU A 18 16.09 -15.29 -5.65
N ASN A 19 17.11 -15.13 -6.50
CA ASN A 19 17.65 -16.24 -7.27
C ASN A 19 18.34 -17.28 -6.37
N LEU A 20 18.99 -16.84 -5.29
CA LEU A 20 19.63 -17.73 -4.32
C LEU A 20 18.62 -18.37 -3.35
N ASN A 21 17.61 -17.61 -2.94
CA ASN A 21 16.54 -18.10 -2.08
C ASN A 21 15.16 -17.53 -2.52
N PRO A 22 14.44 -18.25 -3.40
CA PRO A 22 13.13 -17.82 -3.89
C PRO A 22 12.04 -17.78 -2.81
N PHE A 23 12.24 -18.45 -1.67
CA PHE A 23 11.28 -18.56 -0.58
C PHE A 23 11.58 -17.62 0.59
N ASN A 24 12.35 -16.55 0.34
CA ASN A 24 12.61 -15.53 1.35
C ASN A 24 11.50 -14.46 1.33
N ALA A 25 10.57 -14.54 2.29
CA ALA A 25 9.45 -13.61 2.40
C ALA A 25 9.92 -12.15 2.60
N ASP A 26 10.92 -11.93 3.46
CA ASP A 26 11.47 -10.60 3.73
C ASP A 26 12.12 -9.99 2.47
N ALA A 27 12.80 -10.81 1.67
CA ALA A 27 13.40 -10.35 0.42
C ALA A 27 12.34 -9.96 -0.61
N HIS A 28 11.26 -10.73 -0.74
CA HIS A 28 10.12 -10.37 -1.60
C HIS A 28 9.42 -9.10 -1.12
N TYR A 29 9.19 -8.97 0.18
CA TYR A 29 8.59 -7.76 0.78
C TYR A 29 9.46 -6.52 0.52
N ASN A 30 10.75 -6.58 0.84
CA ASN A 30 11.65 -5.45 0.66
C ASN A 30 11.87 -5.12 -0.83
N PHE A 31 11.86 -6.12 -1.70
CA PHE A 31 11.88 -5.90 -3.14
C PHE A 31 10.61 -5.19 -3.61
N GLY A 32 9.45 -5.59 -3.09
CA GLY A 32 8.18 -4.90 -3.32
C GLY A 32 8.23 -3.43 -2.90
N ASN A 33 8.84 -3.12 -1.75
CA ASN A 33 9.01 -1.73 -1.29
C ASN A 33 9.86 -0.90 -2.26
N VAL A 34 10.96 -1.47 -2.78
CA VAL A 34 11.79 -0.81 -3.80
C VAL A 34 10.99 -0.55 -5.07
N LEU A 35 10.26 -1.56 -5.56
CA LEU A 35 9.44 -1.45 -6.76
C LEU A 35 8.31 -0.43 -6.59
N PHE A 36 7.69 -0.39 -5.41
CA PHE A 36 6.66 0.60 -5.07
C PHE A 36 7.21 2.02 -5.10
N ALA A 37 8.40 2.24 -4.54
CA ALA A 37 9.07 3.54 -4.56
C ALA A 37 9.48 3.98 -5.97
N GLU A 38 9.75 3.03 -6.87
CA GLU A 38 9.99 3.26 -8.29
C GLU A 38 8.69 3.36 -9.12
N GLU A 39 7.52 3.39 -8.48
CA GLU A 39 6.18 3.38 -9.11
C GLU A 39 5.91 2.19 -10.04
N LYS A 40 6.68 1.10 -9.91
CA LYS A 40 6.48 -0.19 -10.60
C LYS A 40 5.43 -1.02 -9.87
N PHE A 41 4.20 -0.53 -9.84
CA PHE A 41 3.13 -1.04 -9.00
C PHE A 41 2.74 -2.50 -9.33
N GLU A 42 2.67 -2.86 -10.61
CA GLU A 42 2.33 -4.24 -11.00
C GLU A 42 3.40 -5.26 -10.57
N GLU A 43 4.68 -4.90 -10.59
CA GLU A 43 5.75 -5.75 -10.07
C GLU A 43 5.76 -5.77 -8.54
N ALA A 44 5.51 -4.64 -7.87
CA ALA A 44 5.41 -4.56 -6.42
C ALA A 44 4.29 -5.48 -5.90
N GLU A 45 3.14 -5.50 -6.58
CA GLU A 45 2.01 -6.39 -6.26
C GLU A 45 2.44 -7.86 -6.22
N LYS A 46 3.14 -8.30 -7.28
CA LYS A 46 3.62 -9.69 -7.36
C LYS A 46 4.60 -10.02 -6.25
N ALA A 47 5.49 -9.08 -5.92
CA ALA A 47 6.46 -9.26 -4.85
C ALA A 47 5.79 -9.36 -3.47
N TYR A 48 4.85 -8.46 -3.15
CA TYR A 48 4.09 -8.54 -1.90
C TYR A 48 3.21 -9.80 -1.83
N ALA A 49 2.55 -10.17 -2.92
CA ALA A 49 1.75 -11.38 -2.99
C ALA A 49 2.59 -12.64 -2.72
N GLU A 50 3.82 -12.68 -3.25
CA GLU A 50 4.74 -13.79 -3.01
C GLU A 50 5.24 -13.81 -1.56
N ALA A 51 5.54 -12.65 -0.96
CA ALA A 51 5.87 -12.54 0.45
C ALA A 51 4.74 -13.09 1.35
N ILE A 52 3.49 -12.72 1.06
CA ILE A 52 2.28 -13.22 1.76
C ILE A 52 2.07 -14.72 1.51
N ARG A 53 2.30 -15.20 0.27
CA ARG A 53 2.17 -16.63 -0.07
C ARG A 53 3.16 -17.48 0.72
N ILE A 54 4.40 -17.00 0.88
CA ILE A 54 5.46 -17.67 1.63
C ILE A 54 5.18 -17.59 3.14
N ASN A 55 4.82 -16.41 3.64
CA ASN A 55 4.47 -16.19 5.03
C ASN A 55 3.11 -15.48 5.16
N PRO A 56 2.01 -16.24 5.30
CA PRO A 56 0.66 -15.68 5.48
C PRO A 56 0.45 -14.91 6.79
N LYS A 57 1.43 -14.92 7.70
CA LYS A 57 1.41 -14.15 8.95
C LYS A 57 2.38 -12.97 8.91
N PHE A 58 2.72 -12.47 7.73
CA PHE A 58 3.61 -11.33 7.58
C PHE A 58 2.81 -10.02 7.61
N ALA A 59 2.67 -9.42 8.79
CA ALA A 59 1.87 -8.21 8.99
C ALA A 59 2.30 -7.06 8.08
N ASP A 60 3.60 -6.78 7.96
CA ASP A 60 4.12 -5.71 7.10
C ASP A 60 3.79 -5.92 5.62
N ALA A 61 3.83 -7.17 5.12
CA ALA A 61 3.50 -7.47 3.74
C ALA A 61 2.01 -7.25 3.45
N HIS A 62 1.13 -7.63 4.39
CA HIS A 62 -0.30 -7.32 4.31
C HIS A 62 -0.53 -5.80 4.33
N ASN A 63 0.13 -5.06 5.21
CA ASN A 63 0.02 -3.60 5.26
C ASN A 63 0.51 -2.94 3.95
N ALA A 64 1.63 -3.40 3.39
CA ALA A 64 2.16 -2.88 2.14
C ALA A 64 1.26 -3.21 0.93
N MET A 65 0.65 -4.41 0.90
CA MET A 65 -0.37 -4.75 -0.11
C MET A 65 -1.59 -3.84 0.01
N GLY A 66 -2.09 -3.58 1.24
CA GLY A 66 -3.18 -2.64 1.48
C GLY A 66 -2.87 -1.24 0.95
N LYS A 67 -1.64 -0.74 1.17
CA LYS A 67 -1.17 0.56 0.67
C LYS A 67 -1.10 0.61 -0.85
N LEU A 68 -0.68 -0.48 -1.48
CA LEU A 68 -0.66 -0.61 -2.93
C LEU A 68 -2.08 -0.56 -3.52
N LEU A 69 -3.02 -1.31 -2.94
CA LEU A 69 -4.42 -1.33 -3.36
C LEU A 69 -5.08 0.04 -3.17
N GLN A 70 -4.81 0.72 -2.05
CA GLN A 70 -5.23 2.10 -1.85
C GLN A 70 -4.66 3.04 -2.93
N THR A 71 -3.40 2.87 -3.30
CA THR A 71 -2.77 3.65 -4.37
C THR A 71 -3.46 3.42 -5.72
N TYR A 72 -3.84 2.18 -6.04
CA TYR A 72 -4.63 1.88 -7.24
C TYR A 72 -6.03 2.51 -7.21
N ALA A 73 -6.66 2.58 -6.04
CA ALA A 73 -7.95 3.22 -5.89
C ALA A 73 -7.86 4.75 -6.08
N GLU A 74 -6.75 5.36 -5.67
CA GLU A 74 -6.55 6.81 -5.69
C GLU A 74 -5.95 7.34 -7.00
N LYS A 75 -5.07 6.57 -7.66
CA LYS A 75 -4.52 6.88 -8.98
C LYS A 75 -5.25 6.05 -10.02
N PRO A 76 -6.25 6.57 -10.77
CA PRO A 76 -6.79 5.85 -11.90
C PRO A 76 -5.64 5.58 -12.87
N ARG A 77 -5.29 4.32 -13.12
CA ARG A 77 -4.15 3.88 -13.94
C ARG A 77 -4.08 4.72 -15.22
N VAL A 78 -3.22 5.75 -15.23
CA VAL A 78 -3.13 6.69 -16.36
C VAL A 78 -2.31 6.02 -17.45
N LYS A 79 -2.96 5.13 -18.20
CA LYS A 79 -2.42 4.58 -19.45
C LYS A 79 -2.92 5.33 -20.70
N TYR A 80 -3.70 6.41 -20.53
CA TYR A 80 -4.38 7.07 -21.64
C TYR A 80 -4.11 8.59 -21.76
N LEU A 81 -3.05 9.12 -21.14
CA LEU A 81 -2.65 10.53 -21.32
C LEU A 81 -2.17 10.89 -22.74
N THR A 82 -2.20 9.96 -23.71
CA THR A 82 -1.91 10.27 -25.12
C THR A 82 -3.14 10.58 -25.96
N GLU A 83 -4.36 10.44 -25.43
CA GLU A 83 -5.59 10.74 -26.19
C GLU A 83 -6.49 11.67 -25.38
N TRP A 84 -6.02 12.90 -25.12
CA TRP A 84 -6.87 13.95 -24.56
C TRP A 84 -7.09 15.04 -25.61
N ASN A 85 -8.10 14.81 -26.45
CA ASN A 85 -8.76 15.87 -27.21
C ASN A 85 -10.22 15.97 -26.73
N SER A 86 -10.49 17.08 -26.03
CA SER A 86 -11.77 17.79 -25.95
C SER A 86 -13.05 16.97 -25.82
N GLU A 87 -13.46 16.64 -24.60
CA GLU A 87 -14.86 16.64 -24.14
C GLU A 87 -14.91 16.37 -22.63
N ILE A 88 -15.87 16.98 -21.92
CA ILE A 88 -16.10 16.73 -20.50
C ILE A 88 -16.58 15.27 -20.35
N ILE A 89 -15.66 14.36 -20.06
CA ILE A 89 -15.96 12.96 -19.79
C ILE A 89 -16.37 12.83 -18.31
N LEU A 90 -17.64 12.50 -18.07
CA LEU A 90 -18.08 12.02 -16.77
C LEU A 90 -17.25 10.76 -16.42
N PRO A 91 -16.70 10.64 -15.20
CA PRO A 91 -15.88 9.50 -14.83
C PRO A 91 -16.65 8.18 -15.07
N ASP A 92 -16.04 7.28 -15.85
CA ASP A 92 -16.62 6.01 -16.28
C ASP A 92 -17.15 5.20 -15.06
N PRO A 93 -18.43 4.79 -15.03
CA PRO A 93 -18.99 3.98 -13.95
C PRO A 93 -18.18 2.71 -13.63
N LYS A 94 -17.50 2.12 -14.61
CA LYS A 94 -16.61 0.96 -14.39
C LYS A 94 -15.39 1.34 -13.55
N LYS A 95 -14.87 2.57 -13.69
CA LYS A 95 -13.74 3.06 -12.89
C LYS A 95 -14.12 3.30 -11.42
N PHE A 96 -15.36 3.72 -11.15
CA PHE A 96 -15.87 3.79 -9.77
C PHE A 96 -15.92 2.40 -9.13
N SER A 97 -16.42 1.40 -9.87
CA SER A 97 -16.50 0.03 -9.38
C SER A 97 -15.13 -0.58 -9.05
N GLU A 98 -14.09 -0.22 -9.80
CA GLU A 98 -12.72 -0.73 -9.57
C GLU A 98 -12.05 -0.06 -8.38
N ALA A 99 -12.23 1.26 -8.21
CA ALA A 99 -11.73 1.97 -7.02
C ALA A 99 -12.42 1.48 -5.74
N GLU A 100 -13.74 1.30 -5.76
CA GLU A 100 -14.49 0.73 -4.62
C GLU A 100 -14.02 -0.68 -4.26
N LYS A 101 -13.76 -1.51 -5.27
CA LYS A 101 -13.20 -2.85 -5.09
C LYS A 101 -11.82 -2.77 -4.43
N ASN A 102 -10.93 -1.92 -4.92
CA ASN A 102 -9.58 -1.77 -4.39
C ASN A 102 -9.57 -1.25 -2.94
N PHE A 103 -10.47 -0.32 -2.58
CA PHE A 103 -10.63 0.10 -1.19
C PHE A 103 -11.11 -1.04 -0.28
N ALA A 104 -12.02 -1.89 -0.78
CA ALA A 104 -12.51 -3.05 -0.02
C ALA A 104 -11.41 -4.10 0.20
N GLU A 105 -10.59 -4.36 -0.82
CA GLU A 105 -9.45 -5.26 -0.69
C GLU A 105 -8.38 -4.66 0.24
N ALA A 106 -8.09 -3.36 0.13
CA ALA A 106 -7.16 -2.68 1.04
C ALA A 106 -7.62 -2.77 2.51
N GLU A 107 -8.91 -2.53 2.77
CA GLU A 107 -9.49 -2.71 4.12
C GLU A 107 -9.27 -4.14 4.64
N SER A 108 -9.47 -5.16 3.81
CA SER A 108 -9.23 -6.56 4.20
C SER A 108 -7.77 -6.82 4.56
N GLU A 109 -6.82 -6.30 3.78
CA GLU A 109 -5.40 -6.49 4.01
C GLU A 109 -4.93 -5.79 5.29
N TYR A 110 -5.36 -4.54 5.55
CA TYR A 110 -5.04 -3.86 6.80
C TYR A 110 -5.64 -4.57 8.02
N ARG A 111 -6.87 -5.07 7.93
CA ARG A 111 -7.47 -5.87 9.00
C ARG A 111 -6.71 -7.17 9.24
N LYS A 112 -6.18 -7.81 8.19
CA LYS A 112 -5.28 -8.97 8.33
C LYS A 112 -4.02 -8.58 9.10
N ALA A 113 -3.34 -7.51 8.69
CA ALA A 113 -2.14 -7.03 9.35
C ALA A 113 -2.37 -6.79 10.86
N ILE A 114 -3.47 -6.10 11.21
CA ILE A 114 -3.87 -5.85 12.60
C ILE A 114 -4.21 -7.14 13.36
N SER A 115 -4.83 -8.12 12.70
CA SER A 115 -5.15 -9.41 13.33
C SER A 115 -3.90 -10.26 13.63
N ILE A 116 -2.83 -10.04 12.88
CA ILE A 116 -1.52 -10.68 13.08
C ILE A 116 -0.74 -9.91 14.16
N GLU A 117 -0.75 -8.58 14.09
CA GLU A 117 -0.04 -7.69 15.00
C GLU A 117 -0.98 -6.60 15.54
N GLU A 118 -1.46 -6.81 16.77
CA GLU A 118 -2.44 -5.92 17.43
C GLU A 118 -1.90 -4.54 17.80
N ASN A 119 -0.56 -4.38 17.83
CA ASN A 119 0.13 -3.15 18.18
C ASN A 119 0.75 -2.46 16.95
N PHE A 120 0.12 -2.60 15.78
CA PHE A 120 0.60 -2.04 14.52
C PHE A 120 -0.01 -0.67 14.23
N ALA A 121 0.64 0.40 14.69
CA ALA A 121 0.13 1.77 14.59
C ALA A 121 -0.12 2.20 13.13
N GLU A 122 0.83 1.93 12.24
CA GLU A 122 0.76 2.29 10.82
C GLU A 122 -0.45 1.62 10.13
N ALA A 123 -0.74 0.34 10.43
CA ALA A 123 -1.89 -0.34 9.84
C ALA A 123 -3.24 0.24 10.32
N TYR A 124 -3.32 0.69 11.58
CA TYR A 124 -4.51 1.39 12.07
C TYR A 124 -4.70 2.76 11.42
N GLU A 125 -3.61 3.50 11.20
CA GLU A 125 -3.65 4.79 10.49
C GLU A 125 -4.15 4.61 9.06
N MET A 126 -3.55 3.68 8.31
CA MET A 126 -3.93 3.40 6.93
C MET A 126 -5.36 2.89 6.80
N LEU A 127 -5.79 1.99 7.69
CA LEU A 127 -7.18 1.53 7.76
C LEU A 127 -8.13 2.70 8.06
N GLY A 128 -7.76 3.57 8.99
CA GLY A 128 -8.50 4.79 9.31
C GLY A 128 -8.75 5.64 8.07
N ALA A 129 -7.71 5.89 7.28
CA ALA A 129 -7.79 6.69 6.05
C ALA A 129 -8.74 6.07 5.00
N VAL A 130 -8.66 4.75 4.78
CA VAL A 130 -9.55 4.04 3.85
C VAL A 130 -11.01 4.08 4.33
N LEU A 131 -11.25 3.90 5.63
CA LEU A 131 -12.59 3.94 6.21
C LEU A 131 -13.22 5.34 6.09
N LEU A 132 -12.44 6.41 6.23
CA LEU A 132 -12.94 7.78 6.01
C LEU A 132 -13.36 7.98 4.55
N LYS A 133 -12.55 7.52 3.59
CA LYS A 133 -12.85 7.61 2.14
C LYS A 133 -14.09 6.80 1.75
N THR A 134 -14.32 5.67 2.40
CA THR A 134 -15.49 4.81 2.18
C THR A 134 -16.71 5.20 3.01
N LYS A 135 -16.73 6.41 3.61
CA LYS A 135 -17.83 6.97 4.42
C LYS A 135 -18.14 6.19 5.70
N LYS A 136 -17.24 5.31 6.15
CA LYS A 136 -17.31 4.59 7.44
C LYS A 136 -16.65 5.40 8.55
N THR A 137 -17.06 6.67 8.69
CA THR A 137 -16.36 7.68 9.50
C THR A 137 -16.15 7.26 10.95
N GLY A 138 -17.17 6.68 11.59
CA GLY A 138 -17.10 6.27 12.99
C GLY A 138 -16.06 5.16 13.27
N GLU A 139 -15.90 4.21 12.34
CA GLU A 139 -14.84 3.20 12.45
C GLU A 139 -13.47 3.80 12.14
N GLY A 140 -13.38 4.68 11.14
CA GLY A 140 -12.14 5.35 10.78
C GLY A 140 -11.53 6.13 11.95
N LEU A 141 -12.35 6.92 12.65
CA LEU A 141 -11.90 7.69 13.83
C LEU A 141 -11.38 6.79 14.96
N ARG A 142 -12.03 5.65 15.21
CA ARG A 142 -11.56 4.69 16.22
C ARG A 142 -10.20 4.08 15.86
N CYS A 143 -9.97 3.83 14.57
CA CYS A 143 -8.66 3.34 14.11
C CYS A 143 -7.58 4.40 14.35
N PHE A 144 -7.87 5.67 14.06
CA PHE A 144 -6.97 6.77 14.37
C PHE A 144 -6.69 6.93 15.86
N ASP A 145 -7.70 6.85 16.72
CA ASP A 145 -7.49 6.91 18.16
C ASP A 145 -6.59 5.77 18.65
N ARG A 146 -6.72 4.58 18.05
CA ARG A 146 -5.83 3.45 18.33
C ARG A 146 -4.41 3.67 17.80
N ALA A 147 -4.25 4.24 16.61
CA ALA A 147 -2.95 4.60 16.05
C ALA A 147 -2.21 5.61 16.95
N VAL A 148 -2.90 6.68 17.39
CA VAL A 148 -2.35 7.68 18.32
C VAL A 148 -2.03 7.08 19.69
N PHE A 149 -2.85 6.13 20.16
CA PHE A 149 -2.58 5.44 21.43
C PHE A 149 -1.28 4.63 21.37
N LEU A 150 -1.02 3.95 20.25
CA LEU A 150 0.18 3.15 20.03
C LEU A 150 1.41 4.01 19.73
N LYS A 151 1.22 5.10 18.98
CA LYS A 151 2.27 6.02 18.53
C LYS A 151 1.80 7.48 18.73
N PRO A 152 2.02 8.05 19.93
CA PRO A 152 1.54 9.40 20.26
C PRO A 152 2.04 10.50 19.33
N GLU A 153 3.14 10.27 18.62
CA GLU A 153 3.73 11.18 17.64
C GLU A 153 2.80 11.42 16.45
N LEU A 154 1.93 10.47 16.12
CA LEU A 154 0.93 10.60 15.04
C LEU A 154 -0.21 11.55 15.41
N ARG A 155 -0.31 12.01 16.66
CA ARG A 155 -1.43 12.82 17.15
C ARG A 155 -1.64 14.08 16.33
N GLU A 156 -0.57 14.82 16.04
CA GLU A 156 -0.68 16.10 15.34
C GLU A 156 -1.24 15.91 13.93
N GLU A 157 -0.63 15.02 13.16
CA GLU A 157 -1.05 14.64 11.81
C GLU A 157 -2.50 14.14 11.77
N ILE A 158 -2.87 13.23 12.69
CA ILE A 158 -4.22 12.67 12.74
C ILE A 158 -5.27 13.71 13.12
N GLU A 159 -4.96 14.65 14.01
CA GLU A 159 -5.88 15.73 14.36
C GLU A 159 -6.06 16.73 13.21
N GLU A 160 -5.03 16.98 12.40
CA GLU A 160 -5.17 17.75 11.16
C GLU A 160 -6.11 17.07 10.17
N ILE A 161 -5.95 15.75 9.97
CA ILE A 161 -6.85 14.95 9.13
C ILE A 161 -8.30 15.06 9.63
N LYS A 162 -8.53 14.92 10.94
CA LYS A 162 -9.86 15.05 11.55
C LYS A 162 -10.46 16.44 11.34
N ARG A 163 -9.66 17.50 11.51
CA ARG A 163 -10.12 18.89 11.30
C ARG A 163 -10.50 19.16 9.86
N GLY A 164 -9.79 18.59 8.89
CA GLY A 164 -10.13 18.73 7.47
C GLY A 164 -11.48 18.11 7.07
N MET A 165 -12.13 17.37 7.97
CA MET A 165 -13.40 16.68 7.71
C MET A 165 -14.63 17.29 8.40
N MET A 166 -14.42 18.27 9.29
CA MET A 166 -15.49 19.03 9.95
C MET A 166 -15.85 20.27 9.14
#